data_AF-A0A7W4DAK2-F1
#
_entry.id   AF-A0A7W4DAK2-F1
#
_cell.length_a   1.000
_cell.length_b   1.000
_cell.length_c   1.000
_cell.angle_alpha   90.00
_cell.angle_beta   90.00
_cell.angle_gamma   90.00
#
_symmetry.space_group_name_H-M   'P 1'
#
loop_
_entity.id
_entity.type
_entity.pdbx_description
1 polymer ?
#
loop_
_entity_poly.entity_id
_entity_poly.type
_entity_poly.pdbx_seq_one_letter_code
_entity_poly.pdbx_strand_id
1 'polypeptide(L)'
;MPMHNPPHPGESLREDILPALGLTAASLAKRMGCPPRSLSAVMLCQAPVSNELAAQLELAGLGRAGHWIAQQAAYDLWQEQQKSPRK
;
A
#
# COMPACT_ATOMS: atom_id res chain seq x y z
N MET A 1 3.78 13.71 -16.90
CA MET A 1 2.45 13.19 -17.26
C MET A 1 1.91 12.46 -16.04
N PRO A 2 0.71 12.77 -15.52
CA PRO A 2 0.14 11.99 -14.41
C PRO A 2 -0.05 10.54 -14.88
N MET A 3 0.32 9.57 -14.04
CA MET A 3 0.11 8.15 -14.35
C MET A 3 -1.39 7.90 -14.57
N HIS A 4 -1.72 7.24 -15.68
CA HIS A 4 -3.07 6.82 -15.98
C HIS A 4 -3.35 5.53 -15.20
N ASN A 5 -4.26 5.56 -14.22
CA ASN A 5 -4.62 4.44 -13.35
C ASN A 5 -3.45 3.90 -12.48
N PRO A 6 -2.94 4.69 -11.52
CA PRO A 6 -1.99 4.18 -10.54
C PRO A 6 -2.63 3.02 -9.76
N PRO A 7 -1.96 1.85 -9.64
CA PRO A 7 -2.47 0.74 -8.83
C PRO A 7 -2.45 1.10 -7.35
N HIS A 8 -3.34 0.48 -6.56
CA HIS A 8 -3.31 0.67 -5.11
C HIS A 8 -2.01 0.06 -4.56
N PRO A 9 -1.23 0.77 -3.72
CA PRO A 9 0.04 0.24 -3.18
C PRO A 9 -0.15 -1.08 -2.42
N GLY A 10 -1.32 -1.32 -1.85
CA GLY A 10 -1.67 -2.58 -1.21
C GLY A 10 -1.77 -3.79 -2.15
N GLU A 11 -2.12 -3.59 -3.43
CA GLU A 11 -2.12 -4.67 -4.43
C GLU A 11 -0.70 -5.09 -4.75
N SER A 12 0.20 -4.13 -5.00
CA SER A 12 1.63 -4.44 -5.24
C SER A 12 2.27 -5.18 -4.06
N LEU A 13 1.87 -4.85 -2.82
CA LEU A 13 2.29 -5.58 -1.63
C LEU A 13 1.85 -7.05 -1.64
N ARG A 14 0.63 -7.31 -2.09
CA ARG A 14 0.02 -8.64 -2.12
C ARG A 14 0.49 -9.49 -3.30
N GLU A 15 0.60 -8.88 -4.48
CA GLU A 15 0.83 -9.58 -5.75
C GLU A 15 2.32 -9.72 -6.09
N ASP A 16 3.15 -8.73 -5.72
CA ASP A 16 4.57 -8.75 -6.03
C ASP A 16 5.43 -9.09 -4.79
N ILE A 17 5.22 -8.37 -3.68
CA ILE A 17 6.14 -8.43 -2.54
C ILE A 17 5.98 -9.72 -1.71
N LEU A 18 4.76 -10.08 -1.32
CA LEU A 18 4.55 -11.29 -0.52
C LEU A 18 5.01 -12.58 -1.22
N PRO A 19 4.67 -12.81 -2.51
CA PRO A 19 5.12 -14.01 -3.22
C PRO A 19 6.63 -14.04 -3.42
N ALA A 20 7.26 -12.90 -3.72
CA ALA A 20 8.72 -12.82 -3.87
C ALA A 20 9.47 -13.15 -2.58
N LEU A 21 8.87 -12.88 -1.42
CA LEU A 21 9.45 -13.18 -0.11
C LEU A 21 9.03 -14.55 0.44
N GLY A 22 8.08 -15.23 -0.19
CA GLY A 22 7.47 -16.46 0.34
C GLY A 22 6.79 -16.23 1.70
N LEU A 23 6.32 -15.02 1.97
CA LEU A 23 5.70 -14.64 3.25
C LEU A 23 4.19 -14.53 3.11
N THR A 24 3.49 -14.80 4.20
CA THR A 24 2.07 -14.45 4.34
C THR A 24 1.92 -13.04 4.93
N ALA A 25 0.76 -12.41 4.72
CA ALA A 25 0.43 -11.14 5.36
C ALA A 25 0.58 -11.21 6.89
N ALA A 26 0.17 -12.31 7.53
CA ALA A 26 0.31 -12.50 8.96
C ALA A 26 1.79 -12.58 9.41
N SER A 27 2.62 -13.30 8.66
CA SER A 27 4.05 -13.41 8.92
C SER A 27 4.75 -12.06 8.77
N LEU A 28 4.42 -11.30 7.73
CA LEU A 28 4.95 -9.98 7.50
C LEU A 28 4.52 -9.00 8.59
N ALA A 29 3.23 -8.99 8.96
CA ALA A 29 2.71 -8.14 10.03
C ALA A 29 3.41 -8.41 11.37
N LYS A 30 3.62 -9.69 11.71
CA LYS A 30 4.37 -10.09 12.91
C LYS A 30 5.82 -9.58 12.87
N ARG A 31 6.47 -9.61 11.71
CA ARG A 31 7.84 -9.13 11.52
C ARG A 31 7.95 -7.61 11.60
N MET A 32 6.91 -6.90 11.17
CA MET A 32 6.81 -5.44 11.21
C MET A 32 6.30 -4.90 12.56
N GLY A 33 5.78 -5.77 13.43
CA GLY A 33 5.13 -5.35 14.68
C GLY A 33 3.82 -4.59 14.44
N CYS A 34 3.17 -4.78 13.28
CA CYS A 34 1.92 -4.10 12.95
C CYS A 34 0.71 -5.03 13.18
N PRO A 35 -0.50 -4.48 13.38
CA PRO A 35 -1.70 -5.31 13.44
C PRO A 35 -1.93 -6.02 12.09
N PRO A 36 -2.09 -7.36 12.06
CA PRO A 36 -2.28 -8.10 10.81
C PRO A 36 -3.57 -7.69 10.08
N ARG A 37 -4.57 -7.21 10.83
CA ARG A 37 -5.81 -6.67 10.28
C ARG A 37 -5.59 -5.39 9.47
N SER A 38 -4.72 -4.50 9.93
CA SER A 38 -4.39 -3.25 9.23
C SER A 38 -3.68 -3.55 7.91
N LEU A 39 -2.67 -4.42 7.94
CA LEU A 39 -1.96 -4.84 6.73
C LEU A 39 -2.90 -5.55 5.73
N SER A 40 -3.78 -6.42 6.23
CA SER A 40 -4.74 -7.13 5.38
C SER A 40 -5.75 -6.18 4.74
N ALA A 41 -6.23 -5.16 5.47
CA ALA A 41 -7.15 -4.17 4.93
C ALA A 41 -6.50 -3.36 3.79
N VAL A 42 -5.23 -2.99 3.94
CA VAL A 42 -4.46 -2.33 2.88
C VAL A 42 -4.28 -3.24 1.67
N MET A 43 -3.91 -4.51 1.88
CA MET A 43 -3.76 -5.52 0.81
C MET A 43 -5.04 -5.87 0.06
N LEU A 44 -6.20 -5.56 0.64
CA LEU A 44 -7.51 -5.73 0.02
C LEU A 44 -8.06 -4.42 -0.57
N CYS A 45 -7.25 -3.36 -0.63
CA CYS A 45 -7.66 -2.02 -1.06
C CYS A 45 -8.80 -1.41 -0.23
N GLN A 46 -9.00 -1.91 0.99
CA GLN A 46 -10.04 -1.44 1.91
C GLN A 46 -9.55 -0.33 2.84
N ALA A 47 -8.23 -0.13 2.94
CA ALA A 47 -7.61 0.92 3.72
C ALA A 47 -6.41 1.52 2.97
N PRO A 48 -6.15 2.82 3.13
CA PRO A 48 -4.95 3.45 2.58
C PRO A 48 -3.69 3.05 3.35
N VAL A 49 -2.53 3.18 2.73
CA VAL A 49 -1.24 3.06 3.41
C VAL A 49 -1.01 4.28 4.31
N SER A 50 -1.08 4.06 5.62
CA SER A 50 -0.75 5.07 6.63
C SER A 50 0.76 5.35 6.70
N ASN A 51 1.13 6.55 7.17
CA ASN A 51 2.53 6.92 7.46
C ASN A 51 3.23 5.91 8.39
N GLU A 52 2.52 5.41 9.40
CA GLU A 52 3.04 4.40 10.32
C GLU A 52 3.36 3.09 9.59
N LEU A 53 2.45 2.61 8.75
CA LEU A 53 2.67 1.39 7.95
C LEU A 53 3.82 1.57 6.96
N ALA A 54 3.91 2.74 6.31
CA ALA A 54 5.00 3.05 5.39
C ALA A 54 6.37 3.02 6.10
N ALA A 55 6.47 3.56 7.33
CA ALA A 55 7.68 3.48 8.14
C ALA A 55 8.03 2.03 8.52
N GLN A 56 7.02 1.22 8.88
CA GLN A 56 7.22 -0.19 9.19
C GLN A 56 7.70 -1.00 7.97
N LEU A 57 7.17 -0.70 6.78
CA LEU A 57 7.62 -1.30 5.51
C LEU A 57 9.08 -0.95 5.21
N GLU A 58 9.49 0.29 5.46
CA GLU A 58 10.89 0.71 5.30
C GLU A 58 11.82 -0.01 6.28
N LEU A 59 11.43 -0.13 7.55
CA LEU A 59 12.18 -0.89 8.55
C LEU A 59 12.28 -2.38 8.21
N ALA A 60 11.27 -2.93 7.51
CA ALA A 60 11.30 -4.30 7.00
C ALA A 60 12.14 -4.47 5.73
N GLY A 61 12.68 -3.39 5.16
CA GLY A 61 13.46 -3.39 3.92
C GLY A 61 12.60 -3.49 2.66
N LEU A 62 11.30 -3.19 2.74
CA LEU A 62 10.33 -3.31 1.64
C LEU A 62 10.14 -2.00 0.88
N GLY A 63 11.22 -1.26 0.66
CA GLY A 63 11.18 0.06 0.02
C GLY A 63 10.97 1.22 0.99
N ARG A 64 11.22 2.45 0.52
CA ARG A 64 11.22 3.65 1.37
C ARG A 64 9.79 4.08 1.73
N ALA A 65 9.56 4.56 2.95
CA ALA A 65 8.27 5.04 3.40
C ALA A 65 7.72 6.13 2.48
N GLY A 66 8.58 7.08 2.07
CA GLY A 66 8.19 8.14 1.15
C GLY A 66 7.71 7.64 -0.22
N HIS A 67 8.19 6.48 -0.67
CA HIS A 67 7.72 5.88 -1.92
C HIS A 67 6.28 5.36 -1.78
N TRP A 68 5.99 4.64 -0.69
CA TRP A 68 4.66 4.13 -0.38
C TRP A 68 3.62 5.25 -0.23
N ILE A 69 3.99 6.33 0.46
CA ILE A 69 3.12 7.51 0.63
C ILE A 69 2.89 8.22 -0.70
N ALA A 70 3.91 8.34 -1.55
CA ALA A 70 3.74 8.92 -2.88
C ALA A 70 2.80 8.08 -3.76
N GLN A 71 2.90 6.76 -3.70
CA GLN A 71 1.98 5.87 -4.42
C GLN A 71 0.54 5.98 -3.92
N GLN A 72 0.34 5.99 -2.59
CA GLN A 72 -0.98 6.19 -2.01
C GLN A 72 -1.59 7.54 -2.43
N ALA A 73 -0.81 8.62 -2.36
CA ALA A 73 -1.27 9.94 -2.78
C ALA A 73 -1.66 9.98 -4.27
N ALA A 74 -0.89 9.32 -5.13
CA ALA A 74 -1.22 9.21 -6.55
C ALA A 74 -2.53 8.42 -6.77
N TYR A 75 -2.72 7.31 -6.06
CA TYR A 75 -3.95 6.53 -6.07
C TYR A 75 -5.16 7.33 -5.60
N ASP A 76 -5.05 8.01 -4.46
CA ASP A 76 -6.13 8.81 -3.89
C ASP A 76 -6.54 9.95 -4.83
N LEU A 77 -5.57 10.67 -5.40
CA LEU A 77 -5.83 11.73 -6.39
C LEU A 77 -6.50 11.19 -7.65
N TRP A 78 -6.15 9.98 -8.09
CA TRP A 78 -6.81 9.36 -9.24
C TRP A 78 -8.25 8.96 -8.90
N GLN A 79 -8.48 8.31 -7.76
CA GLN A 79 -9.82 7.94 -7.29
C GLN A 79 -10.74 9.16 -7.18
N GLU A 80 -10.26 10.26 -6.61
CA GLU A 80 -11.05 11.49 -6.48
C GLU A 80 -11.39 12.11 -7.85
N GLN A 81 -10.47 12.08 -8.82
CA GLN A 81 -10.75 12.51 -10.19
C GLN A 81 -11.81 11.63 -10.88
N GLN A 82 -11.82 10.32 -10.61
CA GLN A 82 -12.83 9.40 -11.17
C GLN A 82 -14.20 9.57 -10.52
N LYS A 83 -14.26 9.90 -9.23
CA LYS A 83 -15.52 10.15 -8.49
C LYS A 83 -16.19 11.47 -8.84
N SER A 84 -15.46 12.41 -9.44
CA SER A 84 -16.00 13.70 -9.87
C SER A 84 -16.51 13.58 -11.31
N PRO A 85 -17.79 13.23 -11.57
CA PRO A 85 -18.36 13.51 -12.87
C PRO A 85 -18.33 15.03 -13.00
N ARG A 86 -17.50 15.53 -13.91
CA ARG A 86 -17.49 16.95 -14.30
C ARG A 86 -18.94 17.42 -14.43
N LYS A 87 -19.37 18.30 -13.52
CA LYS A 87 -20.54 19.17 -13.73
C LYS A 87 -20.10 20.39 -14.52
#